data_AF-A0A7J3NR06-F1
#
_entry.id   AF-A0A7J3NR06-F1
#
_cell.length_a   1.000
_cell.length_b   1.000
_cell.length_c   1.000
_cell.angle_alpha   90.00
_cell.angle_beta   90.00
_cell.angle_gamma   90.00
#
_symmetry.space_group_name_H-M   'P 1'
#
loop_
_entity.id
_entity.type
_entity.pdbx_description
1 polymer ?
#
loop_
_entity_poly.entity_id
_entity_poly.type
_entity_poly.pdbx_seq_one_letter_code
_entity_poly.pdbx_strand_id
1 'polypeptide(L)'
;MHKVKVDVFIPVGACACQFAHFMDKVFSVLVKYRDQVEFEIKSSFSEEAKKYKIGSKGVVVNGTEVFPEHFKPDKLEKVIEQIIKIKEEKVMEA
;
A
#
# COMPACT_ATOMS: atom_id res chain seq x y z
N MET A 1 5.50 5.55 17.83
CA MET A 1 5.42 5.99 16.42
C MET A 1 4.65 4.92 15.63
N HIS A 2 3.39 5.17 15.27
CA HIS A 2 2.58 4.22 14.51
C HIS A 2 2.56 4.61 13.03
N LYS A 3 3.56 4.20 12.26
CA LYS A 3 3.54 4.40 10.81
C LYS A 3 2.41 3.59 10.17
N VAL A 4 1.88 4.07 9.05
CA VAL A 4 0.92 3.35 8.22
C VAL A 4 1.66 2.28 7.44
N LYS A 5 1.33 1.02 7.68
CA LYS A 5 1.92 -0.10 6.94
C LYS A 5 1.29 -0.22 5.55
N VAL A 6 2.12 -0.31 4.52
CA VAL A 6 1.69 -0.45 3.13
C VAL A 6 2.41 -1.64 2.48
N ASP A 7 1.69 -2.75 2.31
CA ASP A 7 2.22 -3.94 1.66
C ASP A 7 1.94 -3.87 0.15
N VAL A 8 3.00 -3.81 -0.66
CA VAL A 8 2.92 -3.73 -2.12
C VAL A 8 3.20 -5.10 -2.72
N PHE A 9 2.21 -5.71 -3.34
CA PHE A 9 2.32 -7.03 -3.95
C PHE A 9 2.62 -6.93 -5.45
N ILE A 10 3.73 -7.52 -5.88
CA ILE A 10 4.16 -7.55 -7.28
C ILE A 10 4.51 -8.99 -7.72
N PRO A 11 4.42 -9.30 -9.02
CA PRO A 11 4.80 -10.60 -9.52
C PRO A 11 6.32 -10.73 -9.56
N VAL A 12 6.89 -11.33 -8.51
CA VAL A 12 8.33 -11.67 -8.48
C VAL A 12 8.63 -12.69 -9.59
N GLY A 13 9.61 -12.37 -10.44
CA GLY A 13 9.91 -13.14 -11.65
C GLY A 13 9.32 -12.57 -12.94
N ALA A 14 8.48 -11.54 -12.87
CA ALA A 14 8.10 -10.74 -14.04
C ALA A 14 9.14 -9.66 -14.32
N CYS A 15 9.19 -9.17 -15.57
CA CYS A 15 10.06 -8.06 -15.93
C CYS A 15 9.64 -6.78 -15.18
N ALA A 16 10.61 -6.02 -14.65
CA ALA A 16 10.35 -4.77 -13.94
C ALA A 16 9.47 -3.79 -14.72
N CYS A 17 9.59 -3.79 -16.06
CA CYS A 17 8.75 -2.98 -16.94
C CYS A 17 7.25 -3.25 -16.79
N GLN A 18 6.84 -4.47 -16.39
CA GLN A 18 5.43 -4.84 -16.24
C GLN A 18 4.77 -4.24 -14.98
N PHE A 19 5.56 -3.85 -13.98
CA PHE A 19 5.07 -3.28 -12.73
C PHE A 19 5.66 -1.90 -12.41
N ALA A 20 6.62 -1.40 -13.20
CA ALA A 20 7.24 -0.09 -13.01
C ALA A 20 6.20 1.03 -12.95
N HIS A 21 5.28 1.08 -13.92
CA HIS A 21 4.22 2.10 -13.94
C HIS A 21 3.23 1.97 -12.76
N PHE A 22 3.01 0.76 -12.27
CA PHE A 22 2.20 0.54 -11.08
C PHE A 22 2.92 1.04 -9.82
N MET A 23 4.19 0.67 -9.66
CA MET A 23 5.02 1.15 -8.56
C MET A 23 5.12 2.67 -8.57
N ASP A 24 5.37 3.29 -9.73
CA ASP A 24 5.49 4.73 -9.86
C ASP A 24 4.27 5.47 -9.31
N LYS A 25 3.06 4.98 -9.62
CA LYS A 25 1.80 5.50 -9.05
C LYS A 25 1.73 5.35 -7.53
N VAL A 26 2.12 4.18 -7.01
CA VAL A 26 2.12 3.92 -5.56
C VAL A 26 3.12 4.84 -4.87
N PHE A 27 4.36 4.88 -5.35
CA PHE A 27 5.43 5.70 -4.80
C PHE A 27 5.15 7.19 -4.89
N SER A 28 4.48 7.66 -5.95
CA SER A 28 4.05 9.06 -6.08
C SER A 28 3.14 9.52 -4.93
N VAL A 29 2.38 8.60 -4.33
CA VAL A 29 1.57 8.88 -3.13
C VAL A 29 2.42 8.68 -1.88
N LEU A 30 3.09 7.54 -1.75
CA LEU A 30 3.86 7.18 -0.55
C LEU A 30 4.97 8.18 -0.21
N VAL A 31 5.62 8.77 -1.22
CA VAL A 31 6.71 9.74 -1.02
C VAL A 31 6.25 10.99 -0.26
N LYS A 32 5.00 11.41 -0.45
CA LYS A 32 4.40 12.56 0.27
C LYS A 32 4.30 12.29 1.78
N TYR A 33 4.14 11.03 2.16
CA TYR A 33 3.95 10.58 3.53
C TYR A 33 5.12 9.73 4.04
N ARG A 34 6.30 9.80 3.42
CA ARG A 34 7.44 8.89 3.68
C ARG A 34 7.85 8.74 5.15
N ASP A 35 7.63 9.78 5.95
CA ASP A 35 7.98 9.78 7.37
C ASP A 35 6.94 9.05 8.22
N GLN A 36 5.70 8.97 7.71
CA GLN A 36 4.51 8.45 8.37
C GLN A 36 4.07 7.10 7.80
N VAL A 37 4.61 6.66 6.67
CA VAL A 37 4.29 5.37 6.05
C VAL A 37 5.51 4.46 6.08
N GLU A 38 5.26 3.17 6.21
CA GLU A 38 6.24 2.12 6.07
C GLU A 38 5.74 1.17 4.99
N PHE A 39 6.51 0.99 3.92
CA PHE A 39 6.11 0.13 2.83
C PHE A 39 7.00 -1.10 2.72
N GLU A 40 6.41 -2.22 2.35
CA GLU A 40 7.10 -3.49 2.16
C GLU A 40 6.69 -4.08 0.81
N ILE A 41 7.67 -4.55 0.03
CA ILE A 41 7.41 -5.17 -1.27
C ILE A 41 7.33 -6.69 -1.07
N LYS A 42 6.20 -7.28 -1.46
CA LYS A 42 5.88 -8.69 -1.33
C LYS A 42 5.60 -9.33 -2.67
N SER A 43 5.73 -10.65 -2.71
CA SER A 43 5.34 -11.47 -3.86
C SER A 43 3.82 -11.60 -3.97
N SER A 44 3.28 -11.33 -5.15
CA SER A 44 1.86 -11.61 -5.46
C SER A 44 1.53 -13.11 -5.45
N PHE A 45 2.55 -13.99 -5.40
CA PHE A 45 2.39 -15.44 -5.30
C PHE A 45 2.36 -15.94 -3.85
N SER A 46 2.61 -15.07 -2.86
CA SER A 46 2.58 -15.42 -1.44
C SER A 46 1.17 -15.79 -0.94
N GLU A 47 1.09 -16.55 0.13
CA GLU A 47 -0.18 -16.89 0.78
C GLU A 47 -0.94 -15.65 1.27
N GLU A 48 -0.22 -14.61 1.71
CA GLU A 48 -0.81 -13.31 2.06
C GLU A 48 -1.55 -12.67 0.87
N ALA A 49 -0.96 -12.68 -0.31
CA ALA A 49 -1.59 -12.15 -1.52
C ALA A 49 -2.91 -12.89 -1.84
N LYS A 50 -2.93 -14.21 -1.64
CA LYS A 50 -4.15 -15.04 -1.76
C LYS A 50 -5.22 -14.65 -0.74
N LYS A 51 -4.84 -14.39 0.52
CA LYS A 51 -5.79 -13.92 1.56
C LYS A 51 -6.45 -12.60 1.17
N TYR A 52 -5.69 -11.70 0.56
CA TYR A 52 -6.18 -10.40 0.09
C TYR A 52 -6.78 -10.43 -1.32
N LYS A 53 -6.91 -11.61 -1.96
CA LYS A 53 -7.38 -11.76 -3.36
C LYS A 53 -6.61 -10.91 -4.37
N ILE A 54 -5.32 -10.69 -4.12
CA ILE A 54 -4.42 -10.04 -5.07
C ILE A 54 -4.12 -11.03 -6.20
N GLY A 55 -4.45 -10.66 -7.43
CA GLY A 55 -4.16 -11.46 -8.63
C GLY A 55 -2.70 -11.32 -9.07
N SER A 56 -2.41 -10.29 -9.88
CA SER A 56 -1.06 -10.06 -10.39
C SER A 56 -0.31 -8.98 -9.62
N LYS A 57 -0.97 -7.86 -9.32
CA LYS A 57 -0.39 -6.74 -8.56
C LYS A 57 -1.45 -6.01 -7.77
N GLY A 58 -1.06 -5.44 -6.64
CA GLY A 58 -1.95 -4.66 -5.80
C GLY A 58 -1.27 -4.16 -4.52
N VAL A 59 -1.98 -3.35 -3.77
CA VAL A 59 -1.48 -2.72 -2.54
C VAL A 59 -2.46 -3.04 -1.41
N VAL A 60 -1.93 -3.34 -0.23
CA VAL A 60 -2.72 -3.50 0.98
C VAL A 60 -2.26 -2.47 2.00
N VAL A 61 -3.20 -1.69 2.52
CA VAL A 61 -2.93 -0.65 3.51
C VAL A 61 -3.42 -1.13 4.87
N ASN A 62 -2.50 -1.16 5.83
CA ASN A 62 -2.72 -1.55 7.22
C ASN A 62 -3.44 -2.91 7.35
N GLY A 63 -3.17 -3.84 6.43
CA GLY A 63 -3.77 -5.16 6.37
C GLY A 63 -5.30 -5.19 6.18
N THR A 64 -5.93 -4.04 5.89
CA THR A 64 -7.39 -3.87 5.90
C THR A 64 -7.91 -3.41 4.55
N GLU A 65 -7.32 -2.35 3.99
CA GLU A 65 -7.73 -1.76 2.71
C GLU A 65 -6.95 -2.40 1.57
N VAL A 66 -7.65 -2.88 0.54
CA VAL A 66 -7.03 -3.61 -0.58
C VAL A 66 -7.28 -2.87 -1.89
N PHE A 67 -6.20 -2.52 -2.57
CA PHE A 67 -6.19 -1.83 -3.85
C PHE A 67 -5.72 -2.76 -4.97
N PRO A 68 -6.55 -3.04 -5.98
CA PRO A 68 -6.15 -3.83 -7.14
C PRO A 68 -5.24 -3.01 -8.07
N GLU A 69 -4.65 -3.68 -9.05
CA GLU A 69 -3.82 -3.09 -10.12
C GLU A 69 -4.33 -1.75 -10.69
N HIS A 70 -5.63 -1.66 -10.97
CA HIS A 70 -6.25 -0.51 -11.67
C HIS A 70 -6.77 0.57 -10.72
N PHE A 71 -6.22 0.67 -9.50
CA PHE A 71 -6.63 1.69 -8.55
C PHE A 71 -6.26 3.12 -9.01
N LYS A 72 -7.01 4.11 -8.50
CA LYS A 72 -6.70 5.53 -8.69
C LYS A 72 -5.81 6.01 -7.53
N PRO A 73 -4.71 6.74 -7.80
CA PRO A 73 -3.82 7.24 -6.76
C PRO A 73 -4.55 8.11 -5.73
N ASP A 74 -5.53 8.92 -6.15
CA ASP A 74 -6.37 9.72 -5.24
C ASP A 74 -7.09 8.91 -4.17
N LYS A 75 -7.51 7.67 -4.49
CA LYS A 75 -8.17 6.81 -3.49
C LYS A 75 -7.16 6.31 -2.46
N LEU A 76 -5.97 5.91 -2.91
CA LEU A 76 -4.90 5.46 -2.01
C LEU A 76 -4.47 6.59 -1.08
N GLU A 77 -4.30 7.80 -1.63
CA GLU A 77 -3.95 9.00 -0.86
C GLU A 77 -4.98 9.29 0.23
N LYS A 78 -6.26 9.38 -0.12
CA LYS A 78 -7.33 9.63 0.87
C LYS A 78 -7.35 8.61 2.00
N VAL A 79 -7.15 7.33 1.69
CA VAL A 79 -7.14 6.27 2.69
C VAL A 79 -5.94 6.38 3.62
N ILE A 80 -4.75 6.67 3.07
CA ILE A 80 -3.55 6.93 3.88
C ILE A 80 -3.79 8.14 4.80
N GLU A 81 -4.33 9.24 4.27
CA GLU A 81 -4.65 10.44 5.07
C GLU A 81 -5.65 10.15 6.19
N GLN A 82 -6.70 9.38 5.90
CA GLN A 82 -7.69 8.98 6.92
C GLN A 82 -7.05 8.13 8.02
N ILE A 83 -6.21 7.16 7.67
CA ILE A 83 -5.54 6.29 8.64
C ILE A 83 -4.54 7.09 9.49
N ILE A 84 -3.80 8.02 8.90
CA ILE A 84 -2.91 8.93 9.62
C ILE A 84 -3.70 9.74 10.64
N LYS A 85 -4.78 10.41 10.22
CA LYS A 85 -5.64 11.22 11.11
C LYS A 85 -6.20 10.39 12.28
N ILE A 86 -6.74 9.20 12.00
CA ILE A 86 -7.29 8.31 13.03
C ILE A 86 -6.21 7.87 14.03
N LYS A 87 -4.97 7.64 13.55
CA LYS A 87 -3.85 7.27 14.43
C LYS A 87 -3.35 8.44 15.26
N GLU A 88 -3.37 9.67 14.75
CA GLU A 88 -3.03 10.87 15.53
C GLU A 88 -4.06 11.12 16.64
N GLU A 89 -5.35 10.99 16.34
CA GLU A 89 -6.43 11.25 17.30
C GLU A 89 -6.42 10.24 18.46
N LYS A 90 -6.14 8.96 18.17
CA LYS A 90 -5.98 7.92 19.21
C LYS A 90 -4.79 8.10 20.15
N VAL A 91 -3.80 8.92 19.79
CA VAL A 91 -2.63 9.17 20.63
C VAL A 91 -2.89 10.28 21.65
N MET A 92 -3.92 11.13 21.46
CA MET A 92 -4.32 12.14 22.45
C MET A 92 -5.26 11.62 23.54
N GLU A 93 -5.92 10.48 23.34
CA GLU A 93 -6.82 9.87 24.33
C GLU A 93 -6.14 8.82 25.24
N ALA A 94 -4.84 8.55 25.05
CA ALA A 94 -4.08 7.50 25.76
C ALA A 94 -3.10 8.06 26.80
#